data_AF-A0A1V1X290-F1
#
_entry.id   AF-A0A1V1X290-F1
#
_cell.length_a   1.000
_cell.length_b   1.000
_cell.length_c   1.000
_cell.angle_alpha   90.00
_cell.angle_beta   90.00
_cell.angle_gamma   90.00
#
_symmetry.space_group_name_H-M   'P 1'
#
loop_
_entity.id
_entity.type
_entity.pdbx_description
1 polymer ?
#
loop_
_entity_poly.entity_id
_entity_poly.type
_entity_poly.pdbx_seq_one_letter_code
_entity_poly.pdbx_strand_id
1 'polypeptide(L)'
;MNKGLERLNNFPLSLRLIKEVHATLLSGARSSTSPQPGEFRNSQNWVMGTNLNDAHFVPPPPQYVLPAMGELEKFFYSHKNIPTLIKAALIHSQFETIHPFIDGNGRTGRLLITFYLCHQNVLERPVLYLSEYLKKHRNQYFSLLDDYRKGNVSEWLVFFLEGVIQICEKAIETSNKIIDLREKNLQKMSNLGRATKNAMVLLKHLYKLPIVNVKKVEVATSLSREAANRLVKRFCKEGILLQKDQNVKYGRLFVYKDYLSLFE
;
A
#
# COMPACT_ATOMS: atom_id res chain seq x y z
N MET A 1 5.86 4.99 0.95
CA MET A 1 4.59 5.47 1.53
C MET A 1 4.83 6.42 2.69
N ASN A 2 5.26 5.95 3.88
CA ASN A 2 5.40 6.77 5.10
C ASN A 2 6.22 8.06 4.90
N LYS A 3 7.43 7.96 4.33
CA LYS A 3 8.29 9.12 4.01
C LYS A 3 7.60 10.17 3.12
N GLY A 4 6.77 9.72 2.16
CA GLY A 4 6.03 10.63 1.27
C GLY A 4 4.88 11.36 1.99
N LEU A 5 4.15 10.64 2.84
CA LEU A 5 3.03 11.21 3.62
C LEU A 5 3.52 12.17 4.71
N GLU A 6 4.59 11.82 5.41
CA GLU A 6 5.24 12.72 6.38
C GLU A 6 5.66 14.02 5.71
N ARG A 7 6.17 13.93 4.48
CA ARG A 7 6.57 15.09 3.70
C ARG A 7 5.39 15.94 3.25
N LEU A 8 4.25 15.33 2.91
CA LEU A 8 3.02 16.04 2.54
C LEU A 8 2.47 16.94 3.64
N ASN A 9 2.81 16.69 4.91
CA ASN A 9 2.39 17.56 6.02
C ASN A 9 2.97 18.97 5.91
N ASN A 10 4.15 19.12 5.30
CA ASN A 10 4.89 20.39 5.21
C ASN A 10 5.26 20.75 3.76
N PHE A 11 4.78 19.99 2.77
CA PHE A 11 5.19 20.13 1.38
C PHE A 11 4.04 19.81 0.42
N PRO A 12 3.83 20.62 -0.64
CA PRO A 12 2.77 20.37 -1.60
C PRO A 12 3.00 19.09 -2.40
N LEU A 13 1.91 18.45 -2.85
CA LEU A 13 1.96 17.37 -3.83
C LEU A 13 2.51 17.93 -5.16
N SER A 14 3.77 17.62 -5.45
CA SER A 14 4.52 18.29 -6.52
C SER A 14 5.38 17.31 -7.28
N LEU A 15 5.90 17.73 -8.44
CA LEU A 15 6.82 16.93 -9.24
C LEU A 15 8.06 16.55 -8.44
N ARG A 16 8.58 17.46 -7.60
CA ARG A 16 9.69 17.17 -6.69
C ARG A 16 9.34 16.03 -5.73
N LEU A 17 8.18 16.07 -5.10
CA LEU A 17 7.74 15.00 -4.20
C LEU A 17 7.58 13.66 -4.95
N ILE A 18 7.00 13.69 -6.16
CA ILE A 18 6.83 12.51 -7.00
C ILE A 18 8.20 11.89 -7.33
N LYS A 19 9.18 12.70 -7.74
CA LYS A 19 10.57 12.28 -7.99
C LYS A 19 11.21 11.64 -6.75
N GLU A 20 11.05 12.24 -5.58
CA GLU A 20 11.66 11.73 -4.33
C GLU A 20 11.04 10.43 -3.84
N VAL A 21 9.72 10.29 -3.98
CA VAL A 21 9.03 9.03 -3.68
C VAL A 21 9.44 7.96 -4.68
N HIS A 22 9.53 8.30 -5.97
CA HIS A 22 10.03 7.38 -6.99
C HIS A 22 11.46 6.91 -6.69
N ALA A 23 12.36 7.82 -6.32
CA ALA A 23 13.73 7.46 -5.91
C ALA A 23 13.75 6.49 -4.73
N THR A 24 12.93 6.76 -3.70
CA THR A 24 12.81 5.90 -2.51
C THR A 24 12.19 4.54 -2.85
N LEU A 25 11.28 4.49 -3.83
CA LEU A 25 10.63 3.26 -4.27
C LEU A 25 11.57 2.34 -5.05
N LEU A 26 12.51 2.92 -5.80
CA LEU A 26 13.50 2.16 -6.56
C LEU A 26 14.78 1.84 -5.78
N SER A 27 15.07 2.55 -4.67
CA SER A 27 16.19 2.20 -3.79
C SER A 27 15.96 0.82 -3.15
N GLY A 28 16.67 -0.19 -3.64
CA GLY A 28 16.60 -1.58 -3.15
C GLY A 28 15.65 -2.51 -3.92
N ALA A 29 15.00 -2.05 -4.98
CA ALA A 29 14.21 -2.93 -5.86
C ALA A 29 15.12 -3.63 -6.89
N ARG A 30 14.78 -4.87 -7.28
CA ARG A 30 15.30 -5.44 -8.54
C ARG A 30 14.76 -4.55 -9.67
N SER A 31 15.66 -3.81 -10.30
CA SER A 31 15.33 -2.85 -11.34
C SER A 31 15.92 -3.27 -12.67
N SER A 32 15.38 -2.71 -13.75
CA SER A 32 16.02 -2.72 -15.07
C SER A 32 17.45 -2.19 -15.03
N THR A 33 18.22 -2.44 -16.07
CA THR A 33 19.54 -1.85 -16.29
C THR A 33 19.37 -0.32 -16.37
N SER A 34 19.80 0.41 -15.35
CA SER A 34 19.73 1.88 -15.24
C SER A 34 18.35 2.51 -14.98
N PRO A 35 17.74 2.32 -13.79
CA PRO A 35 16.41 2.87 -13.45
C PRO A 35 16.29 4.39 -13.44
N GLN A 36 17.41 5.10 -13.31
CA GLN A 36 17.47 6.53 -13.02
C GLN A 36 16.51 6.94 -11.88
N PRO A 37 16.70 6.43 -10.64
CA PRO A 37 15.77 6.66 -9.54
C PRO A 37 15.53 8.15 -9.31
N GLY A 38 14.25 8.52 -9.34
CA GLY A 38 13.81 9.88 -9.15
C GLY A 38 14.00 10.82 -10.34
N GLU A 39 14.52 10.39 -11.48
CA GLU A 39 14.68 11.27 -12.65
C GLU A 39 13.69 10.94 -13.76
N PHE A 40 13.13 11.97 -14.40
CA PHE A 40 12.30 11.76 -15.59
C PHE A 40 13.17 11.25 -16.75
N ARG A 41 12.59 10.37 -17.56
CA ARG A 41 13.31 9.74 -18.66
C ARG A 41 13.75 10.76 -19.71
N ASN A 42 14.96 10.58 -20.21
CA ASN A 42 15.51 11.30 -21.35
C ASN A 42 15.54 10.44 -22.64
N SER A 43 15.05 9.21 -22.57
CA SER A 43 14.94 8.28 -23.70
C SER A 43 13.49 7.79 -23.88
N GLN A 44 13.19 7.31 -25.08
CA GLN A 44 11.88 6.77 -25.40
C GLN A 44 11.64 5.48 -24.61
N ASN A 45 10.45 5.37 -24.01
CA ASN A 45 10.01 4.18 -23.29
C ASN A 45 8.90 3.47 -24.07
N TRP A 46 8.54 2.27 -23.64
CA TRP A 46 7.41 1.48 -24.15
C TRP A 46 6.74 0.74 -23.00
N VAL A 47 5.44 0.48 -23.14
CA VAL A 47 4.64 -0.20 -22.14
C VAL A 47 4.19 -1.54 -22.70
N MET A 48 4.66 -2.63 -22.07
CA MET A 48 4.48 -4.01 -22.53
C MET A 48 5.11 -4.27 -23.91
N GLY A 49 5.69 -5.45 -24.12
CA GLY A 49 6.56 -5.73 -25.27
C GLY A 49 8.04 -5.68 -24.90
N THR A 50 8.90 -6.05 -25.84
CA THR A 50 10.36 -6.15 -25.65
C THR A 50 11.12 -4.94 -26.19
N ASN A 51 10.53 -4.22 -27.14
CA ASN A 51 11.07 -3.05 -27.79
C ASN A 51 9.94 -2.14 -28.31
N LEU A 52 10.26 -1.11 -29.10
CA LEU A 52 9.25 -0.18 -29.63
C LEU A 52 8.32 -0.81 -30.67
N ASN A 53 8.79 -1.79 -31.45
CA ASN A 53 8.03 -2.35 -32.58
C ASN A 53 6.94 -3.31 -32.12
N ASP A 54 7.13 -3.98 -30.99
CA ASP A 54 6.15 -4.88 -30.36
C ASP A 54 5.50 -4.25 -29.12
N ALA A 55 5.70 -2.94 -28.93
CA ALA A 55 5.13 -2.21 -27.82
C ALA A 55 3.60 -2.22 -27.90
N HIS A 56 2.94 -2.54 -26.79
CA HIS A 56 1.48 -2.35 -26.71
C HIS A 56 1.12 -0.87 -26.73
N PHE A 57 1.93 -0.05 -26.05
CA PHE A 57 1.78 1.40 -26.04
C PHE A 57 3.13 2.11 -26.00
N VAL A 58 3.28 3.13 -26.84
CA VAL A 58 4.45 4.02 -26.86
C VAL A 58 4.04 5.37 -26.25
N PRO A 59 4.51 5.71 -25.03
CA PRO A 59 4.22 6.99 -24.38
C PRO A 59 4.87 8.17 -25.12
N PRO A 60 4.51 9.42 -24.78
CA PRO A 60 5.02 10.62 -25.46
C PRO A 60 6.55 10.68 -25.56
N PRO A 61 7.12 11.32 -26.59
CA PRO A 61 8.56 11.55 -26.67
C PRO A 61 9.12 12.28 -25.43
N PRO A 62 10.39 12.02 -25.03
CA PRO A 62 10.97 12.55 -23.79
C PRO A 62 10.86 14.06 -23.62
N GLN A 63 10.98 14.83 -24.71
CA GLN A 63 10.87 16.29 -24.69
C GLN A 63 9.50 16.81 -24.23
N TYR A 64 8.45 15.98 -24.29
CA TYR A 64 7.10 16.33 -23.84
C TYR A 64 6.81 15.89 -22.41
N VAL A 65 7.68 15.08 -21.79
CA VAL A 65 7.43 14.52 -20.45
C VAL A 65 7.35 15.62 -19.39
N LEU A 66 8.35 16.50 -19.32
CA LEU A 66 8.36 17.57 -18.32
C LEU A 66 7.19 18.57 -18.51
N PRO A 67 6.90 19.07 -19.73
CA PRO A 67 5.70 19.88 -19.96
C PRO A 67 4.41 19.20 -19.53
N ALA A 68 4.19 17.93 -19.92
CA ALA A 68 2.97 17.21 -19.60
C ALA A 68 2.83 16.93 -18.09
N MET A 69 3.93 16.61 -17.41
CA MET A 69 3.96 16.48 -15.96
C MET A 69 3.67 17.81 -15.26
N GLY A 70 4.18 18.93 -15.79
CA GLY A 70 3.86 20.27 -15.29
C GLY A 70 2.37 20.60 -15.37
N GLU A 71 1.72 20.25 -16.48
CA GLU A 71 0.26 20.40 -16.60
C GLU A 71 -0.50 19.47 -15.65
N LEU A 72 -0.01 18.24 -15.43
CA LEU A 72 -0.58 17.32 -14.44
C LEU A 72 -0.45 17.88 -13.01
N GLU A 73 0.69 18.47 -12.65
CA GLU A 73 0.88 19.13 -11.35
C GLU A 73 -0.09 20.30 -11.16
N LYS A 74 -0.25 21.17 -12.17
CA LYS A 74 -1.27 22.23 -12.15
C LYS A 74 -2.68 21.67 -12.02
N PHE A 75 -2.95 20.53 -12.66
CA PHE A 75 -4.24 19.86 -12.57
C PHE A 75 -4.56 19.45 -11.13
N PHE A 76 -3.59 19.06 -10.30
CA PHE A 76 -3.84 18.71 -8.89
C PHE A 76 -4.58 19.82 -8.13
N TYR A 77 -4.30 21.09 -8.45
CA TYR A 77 -4.78 22.27 -7.71
C TYR A 77 -5.91 23.05 -8.41
N SER A 78 -6.10 22.87 -9.72
CA SER A 78 -7.16 23.54 -10.50
C SER A 78 -8.51 22.79 -10.45
N HIS A 79 -9.55 23.29 -11.11
CA HIS A 79 -10.84 22.58 -11.30
C HIS A 79 -11.43 21.98 -10.01
N LYS A 80 -11.55 22.80 -8.94
CA LYS A 80 -12.01 22.37 -7.60
C LYS A 80 -13.46 21.84 -7.58
N ASN A 81 -14.21 22.07 -8.65
CA ASN A 81 -15.57 21.56 -8.85
C ASN A 81 -15.62 20.08 -9.28
N ILE A 82 -14.50 19.49 -9.72
CA ILE A 82 -14.46 18.06 -10.05
C ILE A 82 -14.41 17.25 -8.75
N PRO A 83 -15.30 16.25 -8.55
CA PRO A 83 -15.25 15.37 -7.39
C PRO A 83 -13.89 14.71 -7.20
N THR A 84 -13.40 14.68 -5.95
CA THR A 84 -12.03 14.25 -5.63
C THR A 84 -11.67 12.86 -6.16
N LEU A 85 -12.59 11.89 -6.09
CA LEU A 85 -12.34 10.54 -6.60
C LEU A 85 -12.24 10.48 -8.13
N ILE A 86 -13.07 11.24 -8.84
CA ILE A 86 -12.98 11.39 -10.30
C ILE A 86 -11.63 12.00 -10.65
N LYS A 87 -11.23 13.04 -9.93
CA LYS A 87 -9.95 13.70 -10.15
C LYS A 87 -8.76 12.78 -9.88
N ALA A 88 -8.82 11.95 -8.85
CA ALA A 88 -7.81 10.93 -8.57
C ALA A 88 -7.69 9.91 -9.72
N ALA A 89 -8.83 9.48 -10.29
CA ALA A 89 -8.86 8.56 -11.43
C ALA A 89 -8.19 9.17 -12.67
N LEU A 90 -8.48 10.44 -12.97
CA LEU A 90 -7.88 11.19 -14.08
C LEU A 90 -6.38 11.43 -13.88
N ILE A 91 -5.98 11.78 -12.65
CA ILE A 91 -4.57 11.94 -12.30
C ILE A 91 -3.80 10.64 -12.56
N HIS A 92 -4.37 9.51 -12.14
CA HIS A 92 -3.74 8.21 -12.35
C HIS A 92 -3.61 7.86 -13.83
N SER A 93 -4.70 7.93 -14.61
CA SER A 93 -4.67 7.60 -16.03
C SER A 93 -3.74 8.51 -16.83
N GLN A 94 -3.70 9.81 -16.49
CA GLN A 94 -2.80 10.75 -17.13
C GLN A 94 -1.34 10.48 -16.79
N PHE A 95 -1.03 10.16 -15.52
CA PHE A 95 0.33 9.78 -15.10
C PHE A 95 0.82 8.52 -15.84
N GLU A 96 -0.02 7.48 -15.91
CA GLU A 96 0.31 6.23 -16.62
C GLU A 96 0.48 6.45 -18.13
N THR A 97 -0.24 7.42 -18.71
CA THR A 97 -0.15 7.80 -20.13
C THR A 97 1.12 8.58 -20.44
N ILE A 98 1.52 9.53 -19.59
CA ILE A 98 2.78 10.27 -19.74
C ILE A 98 3.97 9.32 -19.56
N HIS A 99 3.85 8.37 -18.63
CA HIS A 99 4.85 7.35 -18.32
C HIS A 99 6.24 7.96 -18.09
N PRO A 100 6.39 8.85 -17.08
CA PRO A 100 7.51 9.80 -17.01
C PRO A 100 8.87 9.19 -16.62
N PHE A 101 8.91 7.98 -16.09
CA PHE A 101 10.13 7.31 -15.64
C PHE A 101 10.57 6.17 -16.57
N ILE A 102 11.81 5.71 -16.46
CA ILE A 102 12.30 4.51 -17.19
C ILE A 102 11.67 3.23 -16.64
N ASP A 103 11.63 3.08 -15.32
CA ASP A 103 10.93 2.02 -14.59
C ASP A 103 10.14 2.66 -13.44
N GLY A 104 9.26 1.90 -12.79
CA GLY A 104 8.58 2.32 -11.56
C GLY A 104 7.28 3.07 -11.80
N ASN A 105 6.90 3.37 -13.05
CA ASN A 105 5.69 4.13 -13.38
C ASN A 105 4.43 3.55 -12.73
N GLY A 106 4.08 2.29 -12.99
CA GLY A 106 2.90 1.68 -12.40
C GLY A 106 2.88 1.71 -10.86
N ARG A 107 4.05 1.55 -10.22
CA ARG A 107 4.18 1.60 -8.75
C ARG A 107 3.96 3.03 -8.24
N THR A 108 4.59 4.02 -8.88
CA THR A 108 4.45 5.44 -8.54
C THR A 108 3.05 5.96 -8.82
N GLY A 109 2.46 5.61 -9.97
CA GLY A 109 1.11 6.04 -10.36
C GLY A 109 0.04 5.53 -9.41
N ARG A 110 0.18 4.30 -8.89
CA ARG A 110 -0.73 3.78 -7.86
C ARG A 110 -0.54 4.47 -6.50
N LEU A 111 0.69 4.81 -6.12
CA LEU A 111 0.94 5.60 -4.90
C LEU A 111 0.37 7.02 -5.00
N LEU A 112 0.40 7.62 -6.20
CA LEU A 112 -0.09 8.97 -6.44
C LEU A 112 -1.59 9.11 -6.13
N ILE A 113 -2.38 8.05 -6.38
CA ILE A 113 -3.80 7.99 -5.98
C ILE A 113 -3.91 8.24 -4.47
N THR A 114 -3.23 7.44 -3.65
CA THR A 114 -3.29 7.55 -2.19
C THR A 114 -2.76 8.90 -1.70
N PHE A 115 -1.66 9.40 -2.26
CA PHE A 115 -1.13 10.71 -1.90
C PHE A 115 -2.09 11.85 -2.21
N TYR A 116 -2.73 11.81 -3.38
CA TYR A 116 -3.72 12.81 -3.74
C TYR A 116 -4.92 12.79 -2.78
N LEU A 117 -5.46 11.60 -2.47
CA LEU A 117 -6.58 11.47 -1.54
C LEU A 117 -6.24 11.88 -0.10
N CYS A 118 -5.04 11.57 0.38
CA CYS A 118 -4.55 12.05 1.67
C CYS A 118 -4.35 13.57 1.67
N HIS A 119 -3.76 14.13 0.61
CA HIS A 119 -3.57 15.57 0.48
C HIS A 119 -4.90 16.34 0.44
N GLN A 120 -5.96 15.73 -0.11
CA GLN A 120 -7.32 16.28 -0.11
C GLN A 120 -8.13 15.97 1.17
N ASN A 121 -7.51 15.36 2.20
CA ASN A 121 -8.14 14.95 3.45
C ASN A 121 -9.34 13.99 3.30
N VAL A 122 -9.47 13.30 2.16
CA VAL A 122 -10.46 12.22 1.98
C VAL A 122 -10.01 10.96 2.72
N LEU A 123 -8.70 10.75 2.83
CA LEU A 123 -8.09 9.67 3.60
C LEU A 123 -7.18 10.24 4.69
N GLU A 124 -7.55 10.04 5.96
CA GLU A 124 -6.67 10.39 7.10
C GLU A 124 -5.39 9.55 7.13
N ARG A 125 -5.47 8.32 6.61
CA ARG A 125 -4.39 7.34 6.57
C ARG A 125 -4.38 6.62 5.22
N PRO A 126 -3.21 6.15 4.74
CA PRO A 126 -3.06 5.51 3.44
C PRO A 126 -3.56 4.05 3.44
N VAL A 127 -4.82 3.83 3.81
CA VAL A 127 -5.39 2.48 4.00
C VAL A 127 -6.13 1.97 2.76
N LEU A 128 -6.40 2.82 1.78
CA LEU A 128 -7.04 2.43 0.52
C LEU A 128 -6.06 1.67 -0.38
N TYR A 129 -6.19 0.35 -0.46
CA TYR A 129 -5.31 -0.51 -1.26
C TYR A 129 -5.89 -0.82 -2.65
N LEU A 130 -6.22 0.22 -3.42
CA LEU A 130 -6.82 0.09 -4.76
C LEU A 130 -5.97 -0.74 -5.75
N SER A 131 -4.66 -0.84 -5.48
CA SER A 131 -3.75 -1.67 -6.27
C SER A 131 -4.16 -3.15 -6.34
N GLU A 132 -4.84 -3.67 -5.32
CA GLU A 132 -5.35 -5.04 -5.31
C GLU A 132 -6.40 -5.25 -6.42
N TYR A 133 -7.39 -4.35 -6.48
CA TYR A 133 -8.42 -4.37 -7.51
C TYR A 133 -7.82 -4.26 -8.91
N LEU A 134 -6.95 -3.26 -9.14
CA LEU A 134 -6.31 -3.07 -10.45
C LEU A 134 -5.48 -4.29 -10.88
N LYS A 135 -4.83 -4.98 -9.93
CA LYS A 135 -4.07 -6.21 -10.20
C LYS A 135 -4.99 -7.38 -10.56
N LYS A 136 -6.10 -7.55 -9.83
CA LYS A 136 -7.10 -8.60 -10.10
C LYS A 136 -7.75 -8.42 -11.46
N HIS A 137 -7.99 -7.17 -11.86
CA HIS A 137 -8.63 -6.78 -13.13
C HIS A 137 -7.63 -6.27 -14.17
N ARG A 138 -6.42 -6.84 -14.20
CA ARG A 138 -5.28 -6.32 -15.00
C ARG A 138 -5.61 -6.08 -16.48
N ASN A 139 -6.26 -7.03 -17.16
CA ASN A 139 -6.54 -6.92 -18.59
C ASN A 139 -7.55 -5.80 -18.87
N GLN A 140 -8.63 -5.75 -18.09
CA GLN A 140 -9.64 -4.68 -18.16
C GLN A 140 -9.02 -3.32 -17.86
N TYR A 141 -8.15 -3.23 -16.84
CA TYR A 141 -7.41 -2.02 -16.51
C TYR A 141 -6.60 -1.47 -17.69
N PHE A 142 -5.82 -2.31 -18.38
CA PHE A 142 -5.05 -1.87 -19.54
C PHE A 142 -5.95 -1.47 -20.72
N SER A 143 -6.99 -2.25 -21.01
CA SER A 143 -7.97 -1.92 -22.07
C SER A 143 -8.63 -0.56 -21.84
N LEU A 144 -9.07 -0.29 -20.61
CA LEU A 144 -9.73 0.98 -20.28
C LEU A 144 -8.77 2.17 -20.27
N LEU A 145 -7.48 1.95 -19.98
CA LEU A 145 -6.46 2.97 -20.19
C LEU A 145 -6.23 3.27 -21.68
N ASP A 146 -6.31 2.28 -22.55
CA ASP A 146 -6.24 2.50 -23.99
C ASP A 146 -7.43 3.31 -24.51
N ASP A 147 -8.63 3.02 -24.00
CA ASP A 147 -9.83 3.76 -24.34
C ASP A 147 -9.80 5.19 -23.79
N TYR A 148 -9.30 5.38 -22.56
CA TYR A 148 -9.03 6.71 -22.01
C TYR A 148 -8.11 7.54 -22.93
N ARG A 149 -7.04 6.94 -23.47
CA ARG A 149 -6.11 7.60 -24.39
C ARG A 149 -6.75 8.00 -25.72
N LYS A 150 -7.83 7.33 -26.12
CA LYS A 150 -8.65 7.67 -27.30
C LYS A 150 -9.73 8.70 -26.99
N GLY A 151 -9.84 9.17 -25.74
CA GLY A 151 -10.82 10.14 -25.29
C GLY A 151 -12.06 9.54 -24.61
N ASN A 152 -12.15 8.21 -24.50
CA ASN A 152 -13.28 7.54 -23.86
C ASN A 152 -13.04 7.46 -22.33
N VAL A 153 -13.42 8.54 -21.62
CA VAL A 153 -13.12 8.69 -20.20
C VAL A 153 -14.14 7.99 -19.29
N SER A 154 -15.40 7.88 -19.71
CA SER A 154 -16.51 7.42 -18.84
C SER A 154 -16.29 6.01 -18.28
N GLU A 155 -15.96 5.04 -19.14
CA GLU A 155 -15.77 3.64 -18.72
C GLU A 155 -14.58 3.46 -17.77
N TRP A 156 -13.51 4.25 -17.97
CA TRP A 156 -12.39 4.32 -17.03
C TRP A 156 -12.84 4.80 -15.65
N LEU A 157 -13.68 5.85 -15.59
CA LEU A 157 -14.18 6.38 -14.33
C LEU A 157 -15.09 5.39 -13.62
N VAL A 158 -16.00 4.72 -14.34
CA VAL A 158 -16.89 3.69 -13.78
C VAL A 158 -16.04 2.58 -13.14
N PHE A 159 -15.11 2.00 -13.90
CA PHE A 159 -14.22 0.95 -13.41
C PHE A 159 -13.39 1.37 -12.19
N PHE A 160 -12.86 2.59 -12.19
CA PHE A 160 -12.08 3.11 -11.08
C PHE A 160 -12.94 3.24 -9.81
N LEU A 161 -14.15 3.80 -9.94
CA LEU A 161 -15.06 4.02 -8.82
C LEU A 161 -15.62 2.70 -8.26
N GLU A 162 -15.93 1.72 -9.12
CA GLU A 162 -16.28 0.37 -8.70
C GLU A 162 -15.14 -0.28 -7.89
N GLY A 163 -13.90 -0.11 -8.34
CA GLY A 163 -12.72 -0.57 -7.61
C GLY A 163 -12.58 0.09 -6.24
N VAL A 164 -12.86 1.39 -6.14
CA VAL A 164 -12.87 2.10 -4.85
C VAL A 164 -13.95 1.54 -3.93
N ILE A 165 -15.17 1.33 -4.43
CA ILE A 165 -16.29 0.76 -3.66
C ILE A 165 -15.91 -0.62 -3.11
N GLN A 166 -15.47 -1.54 -3.97
CA GLN A 166 -15.14 -2.91 -3.56
C GLN A 166 -14.03 -2.95 -2.50
N ILE A 167 -12.99 -2.12 -2.65
CA ILE A 167 -11.88 -2.09 -1.69
C ILE A 167 -12.33 -1.46 -0.36
N CYS A 168 -13.19 -0.44 -0.39
CA CYS A 168 -13.76 0.13 0.82
C CYS A 168 -14.66 -0.87 1.56
N GLU A 169 -15.52 -1.59 0.86
CA GLU A 169 -16.38 -2.63 1.44
C GLU A 169 -15.55 -3.74 2.08
N LYS A 170 -14.54 -4.27 1.37
CA LYS A 170 -13.60 -5.27 1.92
C LYS A 170 -12.87 -4.73 3.16
N ALA A 171 -12.43 -3.47 3.13
CA ALA A 171 -11.76 -2.87 4.28
C ALA A 171 -12.67 -2.74 5.50
N ILE A 172 -13.94 -2.37 5.31
CA ILE A 172 -14.96 -2.31 6.37
C ILE A 172 -15.21 -3.71 6.94
N GLU A 173 -15.39 -4.71 6.08
CA GLU A 173 -15.59 -6.09 6.49
C GLU A 173 -14.41 -6.63 7.32
N THR A 174 -13.18 -6.45 6.83
CA THR A 174 -11.97 -6.83 7.56
C THR A 174 -11.86 -6.07 8.88
N SER A 175 -12.21 -4.78 8.92
CA SER A 175 -12.20 -3.99 10.16
C SER A 175 -13.15 -4.56 11.21
N ASN A 176 -14.38 -4.93 10.82
CA ASN A 176 -15.36 -5.55 11.72
C ASN A 176 -14.84 -6.90 12.25
N LYS A 177 -14.30 -7.76 11.38
CA LYS A 177 -13.69 -9.04 11.80
C LYS A 177 -12.54 -8.85 12.79
N ILE A 178 -11.74 -7.79 12.64
CA ILE A 178 -10.65 -7.46 13.58
C ILE A 178 -11.22 -7.04 14.94
N ILE A 179 -12.31 -6.26 14.97
CA ILE A 179 -12.99 -5.87 16.22
C ILE A 179 -13.52 -7.11 16.94
N ASP A 180 -14.24 -7.98 16.24
CA ASP A 180 -14.79 -9.22 16.81
C ASP A 180 -13.69 -10.13 17.37
N LEU A 181 -12.60 -10.32 16.59
CA LEU A 181 -11.45 -11.11 17.03
C LEU A 181 -10.80 -10.49 18.27
N ARG A 182 -10.72 -9.16 18.32
CA ARG A 182 -10.17 -8.44 19.47
C ARG A 182 -11.02 -8.66 20.71
N GLU A 183 -12.33 -8.52 20.63
CA GLU A 183 -13.23 -8.75 21.77
C GLU A 183 -13.14 -10.18 22.29
N LYS A 184 -13.18 -11.17 21.39
CA LYS A 184 -12.99 -12.59 21.74
C LYS A 184 -11.66 -12.83 22.46
N ASN A 185 -10.57 -12.25 21.97
CA ASN A 185 -9.26 -12.45 22.59
C ASN A 185 -9.09 -11.65 23.89
N LEU A 186 -9.71 -10.49 24.03
CA LEU A 186 -9.74 -9.75 25.31
C LEU A 186 -10.42 -10.57 26.41
N GLN A 187 -11.52 -11.26 26.11
CA GLN A 187 -12.21 -12.16 27.05
C GLN A 187 -11.33 -13.35 27.48
N LYS A 188 -10.55 -13.93 26.55
CA LYS A 188 -9.56 -14.96 26.91
C LYS A 188 -8.49 -14.41 27.84
N MET A 189 -8.04 -13.16 27.62
CA MET A 189 -6.97 -12.55 28.42
C MET A 189 -7.41 -12.14 29.82
N SER A 190 -8.66 -11.73 30.03
CA SER A 190 -9.17 -11.35 31.36
C SER A 190 -9.15 -12.53 32.35
N ASN A 191 -9.19 -13.77 31.85
CA ASN A 191 -9.19 -14.97 32.68
C ASN A 191 -7.78 -15.43 33.11
N LEU A 192 -6.72 -14.68 32.77
CA LEU A 192 -5.32 -15.06 33.04
C LEU A 192 -4.79 -14.63 34.42
N GLY A 193 -5.65 -14.06 35.28
CA GLY A 193 -5.33 -13.66 36.65
C GLY A 193 -4.16 -12.67 36.72
N ARG A 194 -3.10 -13.00 37.46
CA ARG A 194 -1.91 -12.12 37.65
C ARG A 194 -1.20 -11.75 36.34
N ALA A 195 -1.36 -12.52 35.26
CA ALA A 195 -0.70 -12.24 33.98
C ALA A 195 -1.49 -11.29 33.06
N THR A 196 -2.73 -10.91 33.43
CA THR A 196 -3.65 -10.13 32.60
C THR A 196 -3.02 -8.84 32.08
N LYS A 197 -2.34 -8.07 32.93
CA LYS A 197 -1.69 -6.81 32.53
C LYS A 197 -0.72 -7.02 31.35
N ASN A 198 0.20 -7.98 31.46
CA ASN A 198 1.21 -8.22 30.43
C ASN A 198 0.62 -8.93 29.21
N ALA A 199 -0.40 -9.75 29.40
CA ALA A 199 -1.15 -10.37 28.31
C ALA A 199 -1.84 -9.29 27.45
N MET A 200 -2.46 -8.29 28.07
CA MET A 200 -3.08 -7.16 27.36
C MET A 200 -2.05 -6.32 26.59
N VAL A 201 -0.86 -6.10 27.16
CA VAL A 201 0.24 -5.41 26.48
C VAL A 201 0.70 -6.20 25.26
N LEU A 202 0.94 -7.51 25.41
CA LEU A 202 1.33 -8.37 24.30
C LEU A 202 0.26 -8.42 23.21
N LEU A 203 -1.02 -8.61 23.58
CA LEU A 203 -2.12 -8.66 22.61
C LEU A 203 -2.22 -7.37 21.79
N LYS A 204 -2.12 -6.19 22.43
CA LYS A 204 -2.05 -4.90 21.72
C LYS A 204 -0.85 -4.81 20.77
N HIS A 205 0.30 -5.36 21.17
CA HIS A 205 1.49 -5.40 20.34
C HIS A 205 1.33 -6.30 19.11
N LEU A 206 0.63 -7.44 19.25
CA LEU A 206 0.42 -8.41 18.16
C LEU A 206 -0.39 -7.83 17.00
N TYR A 207 -1.27 -6.85 17.21
CA TYR A 207 -1.96 -6.15 16.11
C TYR A 207 -1.02 -5.28 15.26
N LYS A 208 0.14 -4.87 15.81
CA LYS A 208 1.19 -4.14 15.07
C LYS A 208 2.23 -5.09 14.48
N LEU A 209 2.58 -6.14 15.23
CA LEU A 209 3.58 -7.14 14.89
C LEU A 209 3.02 -8.54 15.14
N PRO A 210 2.27 -9.11 14.17
CA PRO A 210 1.60 -10.40 14.35
C PRO A 210 2.55 -11.60 14.33
N ILE A 211 3.83 -11.38 14.01
CA ILE A 211 4.87 -12.41 14.02
C ILE A 211 5.98 -11.99 15.00
N VAL A 212 6.10 -12.73 16.09
CA VAL A 212 7.01 -12.43 17.20
C VAL A 212 7.92 -13.62 17.52
N ASN A 213 9.11 -13.33 18.02
CA ASN A 213 9.90 -14.28 18.81
C ASN A 213 9.88 -13.84 20.28
N VAL A 214 10.44 -14.66 21.16
CA VAL A 214 10.50 -14.35 22.60
C VAL A 214 11.19 -13.00 22.87
N LYS A 215 12.27 -12.69 22.14
CA LYS A 215 13.00 -11.42 22.27
C LYS A 215 12.12 -10.20 21.98
N LYS A 216 11.27 -10.27 20.95
CA LYS A 216 10.29 -9.21 20.65
C LYS A 216 9.24 -9.08 21.77
N VAL A 217 8.84 -10.19 22.39
CA VAL A 217 7.91 -10.18 23.52
C VAL A 217 8.55 -9.56 24.77
N GLU A 218 9.82 -9.87 25.04
CA GLU A 218 10.59 -9.23 26.12
C GLU A 218 10.59 -7.71 25.95
N VAL A 219 10.93 -7.22 24.76
CA VAL A 219 10.92 -5.78 24.45
C VAL A 219 9.51 -5.18 24.58
N ALA A 220 8.48 -5.86 24.09
CA ALA A 220 7.11 -5.34 24.11
C ALA A 220 6.51 -5.27 25.52
N THR A 221 6.92 -6.16 26.43
CA THR A 221 6.31 -6.31 27.76
C THR A 221 7.22 -5.92 28.93
N SER A 222 8.50 -5.64 28.66
CA SER A 222 9.55 -5.39 29.65
C SER A 222 9.72 -6.55 30.66
N LEU A 223 9.43 -7.79 30.23
CA LEU A 223 9.58 -8.99 31.04
C LEU A 223 10.95 -9.65 30.85
N SER A 224 11.39 -10.43 31.86
CA SER A 224 12.51 -11.34 31.70
C SER A 224 12.23 -12.38 30.62
N ARG A 225 13.27 -12.95 30.03
CA ARG A 225 13.17 -13.99 29.00
C ARG A 225 12.33 -15.19 29.44
N GLU A 226 12.43 -15.60 30.69
CA GLU A 226 11.66 -16.71 31.27
C GLU A 226 10.18 -16.33 31.39
N ALA A 227 9.89 -15.12 31.87
CA ALA A 227 8.53 -14.61 31.99
C ALA A 227 7.87 -14.41 30.62
N ALA A 228 8.59 -13.87 29.64
CA ALA A 228 8.14 -13.76 28.25
C ALA A 228 7.87 -15.13 27.63
N ASN A 229 8.77 -16.12 27.82
CA ASN A 229 8.53 -17.50 27.38
C ASN A 229 7.27 -18.11 28.00
N ARG A 230 7.03 -17.91 29.31
CA ARG A 230 5.81 -18.38 29.97
C ARG A 230 4.57 -17.72 29.38
N LEU A 231 4.64 -16.42 29.08
CA LEU A 231 3.54 -15.69 28.47
C LEU A 231 3.23 -16.20 27.05
N VAL A 232 4.26 -16.42 26.23
CA VAL A 232 4.10 -17.01 24.88
C VAL A 232 3.46 -18.39 24.96
N LYS A 233 3.92 -19.27 25.86
CA LYS A 233 3.30 -20.59 26.07
C LYS A 233 1.82 -20.50 26.43
N ARG A 234 1.42 -19.51 27.25
CA ARG A 234 0.01 -19.26 27.56
C ARG A 234 -0.78 -18.82 26.32
N PHE A 235 -0.24 -17.90 25.52
CA PHE A 235 -0.88 -17.49 24.27
C PHE A 235 -1.04 -18.65 23.29
N CYS A 236 -0.10 -19.59 23.26
CA CYS A 236 -0.26 -20.83 22.50
C CYS A 236 -1.36 -21.74 23.07
N LYS A 237 -1.44 -21.88 24.39
CA LYS A 237 -2.49 -22.66 25.05
C LYS A 237 -3.90 -22.10 24.78
N GLU A 238 -4.04 -20.78 24.76
CA GLU A 238 -5.29 -20.08 24.43
C GLU A 238 -5.61 -20.04 22.91
N GLY A 239 -4.74 -20.63 22.09
CA GLY A 239 -4.89 -20.69 20.63
C GLY A 239 -4.63 -19.37 19.90
N ILE A 240 -4.10 -18.34 20.58
CA ILE A 240 -3.84 -17.02 19.97
C ILE A 240 -2.55 -17.03 19.16
N LEU A 241 -1.51 -17.70 19.66
CA LEU A 241 -0.24 -17.84 18.96
C LEU A 241 0.00 -19.28 18.53
N LEU A 242 0.55 -19.45 17.34
CA LEU A 242 1.00 -20.74 16.84
C LEU A 242 2.49 -20.67 16.49
N GLN A 243 3.26 -21.69 16.85
CA GLN A 243 4.65 -21.77 16.44
C GLN A 243 4.69 -21.99 14.92
N LYS A 244 5.39 -21.11 14.19
CA LYS A 244 5.41 -21.10 12.71
C LYS A 244 5.94 -22.40 12.13
N ASP A 245 7.03 -22.91 12.70
CA ASP A 245 7.67 -24.16 12.32
C ASP A 245 7.93 -24.97 13.59
N GLN A 246 7.28 -26.14 13.70
CA GLN A 246 7.38 -27.01 14.86
C GLN A 246 8.76 -27.68 14.98
N ASN A 247 9.51 -27.81 13.87
CA ASN A 247 10.82 -28.46 13.83
C ASN A 247 11.95 -27.54 14.34
N VAL A 248 11.72 -26.23 14.35
CA VAL A 248 12.70 -25.24 14.81
C VAL A 248 12.71 -25.18 16.34
N LYS A 249 13.85 -25.53 16.95
CA LYS A 249 14.03 -25.49 18.41
C LYS A 249 14.60 -24.17 18.94
N TYR A 250 15.45 -23.50 18.16
CA TYR A 250 16.09 -22.22 18.51
C TYR A 250 15.55 -21.08 17.64
N GLY A 251 15.42 -19.88 18.21
CA GLY A 251 14.93 -18.71 17.45
C GLY A 251 13.47 -18.82 16.99
N ARG A 252 12.65 -19.60 17.71
CA ARG A 252 11.24 -19.87 17.39
C ARG A 252 10.44 -18.60 17.10
N LEU A 253 9.70 -18.63 16.00
CA LEU A 253 8.73 -17.61 15.61
C LEU A 253 7.32 -18.10 15.93
N PHE A 254 6.52 -17.19 16.45
CA PHE A 254 5.12 -17.39 16.81
C PHE A 254 4.27 -16.42 16.01
N VAL A 255 3.16 -16.93 15.51
CA VAL A 255 2.29 -16.26 14.54
C VAL A 255 0.89 -16.12 15.14
N TYR A 256 0.36 -14.91 15.10
CA TYR A 256 -1.03 -14.63 15.41
C TYR A 256 -1.91 -14.98 14.19
N LYS A 257 -2.10 -16.29 13.98
CA LYS A 257 -2.67 -16.84 12.73
C LYS A 257 -4.06 -16.29 12.44
N ASP A 258 -4.95 -16.33 13.43
CA ASP A 258 -6.34 -15.87 13.29
C ASP A 258 -6.43 -14.42 12.80
N TYR A 259 -5.51 -13.55 13.23
CA TYR A 259 -5.46 -12.17 12.77
C TYR A 259 -4.94 -12.04 11.34
N LEU A 260 -3.89 -12.79 10.98
CA LEU A 260 -3.35 -12.76 9.62
C LEU A 260 -4.35 -13.28 8.58
N SER A 261 -5.12 -14.32 8.91
CA SER A 261 -6.15 -14.86 8.03
C SER A 261 -7.31 -13.89 7.76
N LEU A 262 -7.44 -12.79 8.50
CA LEU A 262 -8.46 -11.77 8.21
C LEU A 262 -8.14 -10.94 6.96
N PHE A 263 -6.91 -11.05 6.44
CA PHE A 263 -6.43 -10.32 5.27
C PHE A 263 -6.24 -11.22 4.03
N GLU A 264 -6.56 -12.51 4.14
CA GLU A 264 -6.48 -13.49 3.05
C GLU A 264 -7.73 -13.44 2.15
#